data_AF-A0A4U5Q4H4-F1
#
_entry.id   AF-A0A4U5Q4H4-F1
#
_cell.length_a   1.000
_cell.length_b   1.000
_cell.length_c   1.000
_cell.angle_alpha   90.00
_cell.angle_beta   90.00
_cell.angle_gamma   90.00
#
_symmetry.space_group_name_H-M   'P 1'
#
loop_
_entity.id
_entity.type
_entity.pdbx_description
1 polymer ?
#
loop_
_entity_poly.entity_id
_entity_poly.type
_entity_poly.pdbx_seq_one_letter_code
_entity_poly.pdbx_strand_id
1 'polypeptide(L)'
;MFPLSNPSSSPESQIKKPKTPLDVRRKDSFRSPKAFLAAHYPSINQPRLCLFLSIFFIQILLLLALRSIPRSFHHRLHHFPAPVNAHHHLTPTLTTTTASISASTVKVETTCEFGEIFVYDLPSALNHELVNNCDELNPWSSSCAALSNDGFGPVASGISSVVPENLAAAWYWTDQFVTEVLFHNRILNHKCTTKDPNNATAFYIPFYVGLAVGKFLWLKNSSAKERDFHCEMMLKWVQDQPYFTRNDGWDHFLTMGRISWDFRRSKDEDWGSSCIHKLGMRNVTRLLIERNPWDYFDVGVPYPTGFHPRSDKDVVEWQDFVRNRKRKSLFCFAGAKRSKIKDDFRGLLWNHCRNESDSCRVVDCAGSKCSNGTSIILETFLDSVFCLQPRGDSFTRRSIFDCMIAGSIPVLFWKRTAYDQYEWFLPAEPESYSVFIDRNEVKNGTASIRKVLERYSEDEIRRMRERVIEYIPKFLYARPDEGLETIKDAFDVAIDGVLRRFKEQEQPGYRW
;
A
#
# COMPACT_ATOMS: atom_id res chain seq x y z
N MET A 1 -40.02 57.40 1.45
CA MET A 1 -39.60 58.78 1.78
C MET A 1 -38.63 59.20 0.68
N PHE A 2 -39.01 60.24 -0.05
CA PHE A 2 -38.55 60.81 -1.33
C PHE A 2 -37.25 60.34 -2.06
N PRO A 3 -37.36 60.08 -3.38
CA PRO A 3 -36.29 60.15 -4.39
C PRO A 3 -36.35 61.46 -5.22
N LEU A 4 -35.50 61.55 -6.28
CA LEU A 4 -35.35 62.58 -7.36
C LEU A 4 -34.08 63.43 -7.17
N SER A 5 -33.23 63.76 -8.16
CA SER A 5 -33.37 63.84 -9.64
C SER A 5 -32.01 64.19 -10.32
N ASN A 6 -31.78 63.69 -11.54
CA ASN A 6 -30.84 64.20 -12.60
C ASN A 6 -31.43 65.51 -13.23
N PRO A 7 -30.89 66.23 -14.28
CA PRO A 7 -29.92 65.84 -15.34
C PRO A 7 -29.00 66.93 -16.02
N SER A 8 -28.16 66.48 -16.97
CA SER A 8 -27.65 67.13 -18.23
C SER A 8 -26.75 68.38 -18.13
N SER A 9 -25.78 68.69 -19.02
CA SER A 9 -25.72 68.58 -20.49
C SER A 9 -24.28 68.74 -21.06
N SER A 10 -24.08 68.34 -22.32
CA SER A 10 -22.88 68.44 -23.19
C SER A 10 -22.83 69.80 -23.95
N PRO A 11 -21.70 70.24 -24.58
CA PRO A 11 -21.41 69.88 -25.99
C PRO A 11 -19.91 69.68 -26.41
N GLU A 12 -19.75 68.91 -27.51
CA GLU A 12 -18.74 68.86 -28.62
C GLU A 12 -17.68 70.00 -28.75
N SER A 13 -16.47 69.90 -29.35
CA SER A 13 -15.79 68.92 -30.25
C SER A 13 -14.28 69.29 -30.48
N GLN A 14 -13.53 68.32 -31.05
CA GLN A 14 -12.36 68.42 -31.98
C GLN A 14 -10.87 68.28 -31.52
N ILE A 15 -10.31 67.10 -31.89
CA ILE A 15 -9.06 66.80 -32.64
C ILE A 15 -7.66 67.14 -32.03
N LYS A 16 -6.87 66.09 -31.71
CA LYS A 16 -5.52 65.76 -32.29
C LYS A 16 -4.89 64.46 -31.71
N LYS A 17 -4.88 63.41 -32.54
CA LYS A 17 -3.86 62.35 -32.90
C LYS A 17 -2.63 62.00 -32.00
N PRO A 18 -1.96 60.82 -32.20
CA PRO A 18 -1.98 59.69 -31.27
C PRO A 18 -0.58 59.14 -30.86
N LYS A 19 -0.52 58.12 -29.99
CA LYS A 19 0.65 57.23 -29.83
C LYS A 19 0.31 55.77 -30.11
N THR A 20 1.11 55.20 -30.99
CA THR A 20 1.00 53.92 -31.72
C THR A 20 1.58 52.74 -30.92
N PRO A 21 1.09 51.50 -31.14
CA PRO A 21 1.63 50.27 -30.56
C PRO A 21 2.75 49.64 -31.41
N LEU A 22 3.53 48.74 -30.80
CA LEU A 22 4.57 47.93 -31.44
C LEU A 22 4.09 46.49 -31.61
N ASP A 23 4.07 46.00 -32.85
CA ASP A 23 4.05 44.58 -33.15
C ASP A 23 4.86 44.25 -34.42
N VAL A 24 5.45 43.05 -34.42
CA VAL A 24 6.09 42.21 -35.46
C VAL A 24 7.06 42.83 -36.48
N ARG A 25 8.28 42.25 -36.56
CA ARG A 25 8.93 42.01 -37.87
C ARG A 25 9.79 40.74 -37.92
N ARG A 26 9.42 39.87 -38.86
CA ARG A 26 10.16 38.71 -39.40
C ARG A 26 11.14 39.19 -40.49
N LYS A 27 12.36 38.64 -40.57
CA LYS A 27 13.10 38.48 -41.84
C LYS A 27 14.28 37.53 -41.74
N ASP A 28 14.37 36.67 -42.76
CA ASP A 28 15.38 35.66 -43.05
C ASP A 28 16.76 36.25 -43.38
N SER A 29 17.83 35.47 -43.18
CA SER A 29 18.95 35.42 -44.13
C SER A 29 19.77 34.13 -44.00
N PHE A 30 19.98 33.49 -45.14
CA PHE A 30 20.85 32.34 -45.39
C PHE A 30 22.34 32.73 -45.26
N ARG A 31 23.17 31.86 -44.66
CA ARG A 31 24.63 31.82 -44.89
C ARG A 31 25.15 30.39 -45.03
N SER A 32 26.08 30.25 -45.98
CA SER A 32 26.61 29.04 -46.62
C SER A 32 27.58 28.21 -45.74
N PRO A 33 27.70 26.88 -45.94
CA PRO A 33 28.38 25.94 -45.02
C PRO A 33 29.92 25.87 -45.14
N LYS A 34 30.57 26.78 -45.87
CA LYS A 34 32.02 26.71 -46.15
C LYS A 34 32.91 27.55 -45.23
N ALA A 35 32.34 28.34 -44.31
CA ALA A 35 33.11 29.19 -43.40
C ALA A 35 33.34 28.60 -41.98
N PHE A 36 32.79 27.41 -41.68
CA PHE A 36 32.91 26.78 -40.37
C PHE A 36 33.98 25.67 -40.32
N LEU A 37 34.44 25.16 -41.47
CA LEU A 37 35.31 23.97 -41.55
C LEU A 37 36.82 24.26 -41.67
N ALA A 38 37.25 25.52 -41.58
CA ALA A 38 38.67 25.90 -41.73
C ALA A 38 39.32 26.46 -40.45
N ALA A 39 38.62 26.49 -39.30
CA ALA A 39 39.12 27.12 -38.08
C ALA A 39 39.55 26.15 -36.96
N HIS A 40 39.39 24.82 -37.12
CA HIS A 40 39.62 23.85 -36.04
C HIS A 40 40.40 22.60 -36.47
N TYR A 41 41.64 22.79 -36.96
CA TYR A 41 42.66 21.74 -36.88
C TYR A 41 43.75 22.19 -35.89
N PRO A 42 43.75 21.68 -34.64
CA PRO A 42 44.86 21.89 -33.73
C PRO A 42 46.04 21.00 -34.16
N SER A 43 47.20 21.63 -34.30
CA SER A 43 48.51 20.98 -34.37
C SER A 43 48.67 19.92 -33.27
N ILE A 44 49.17 18.73 -33.64
CA ILE A 44 49.26 17.50 -32.83
C ILE A 44 50.28 17.57 -31.67
N ASN A 45 50.88 18.74 -31.38
CA ASN A 45 51.90 18.90 -30.34
C ASN A 45 51.43 19.62 -29.07
N GLN A 46 50.22 19.31 -28.57
CA GLN A 46 49.80 19.73 -27.24
C GLN A 46 49.78 18.56 -26.24
N PRO A 47 50.60 18.58 -25.16
CA PRO A 47 50.72 17.46 -24.21
C PRO A 47 49.41 17.16 -23.48
N ARG A 48 48.52 18.13 -23.33
CA ARG A 48 47.18 17.93 -22.74
C ARG A 48 46.24 17.20 -23.69
N LEU A 49 46.31 17.46 -25.00
CA LEU A 49 45.51 16.75 -26.00
C LEU A 49 45.99 15.30 -26.15
N CYS A 50 47.31 15.07 -26.11
CA CYS A 50 47.88 13.72 -26.05
C CYS A 50 47.43 12.95 -24.79
N LEU A 51 47.34 13.61 -23.63
CA LEU A 51 46.82 12.99 -22.41
C LEU A 51 45.34 12.63 -22.52
N PHE A 52 44.52 13.50 -23.10
CA PHE A 52 43.10 13.18 -23.34
C PHE A 52 42.92 12.05 -24.36
N LEU A 53 43.68 12.06 -25.45
CA LEU A 53 43.65 11.00 -26.46
C LEU A 53 44.17 9.68 -25.90
N SER A 54 45.18 9.68 -25.04
CA SER A 54 45.68 8.46 -24.41
C SER A 54 44.71 7.89 -23.39
N ILE A 55 44.04 8.73 -22.57
CA ILE A 55 42.96 8.29 -21.67
C ILE A 55 41.80 7.70 -22.48
N PHE A 56 41.39 8.38 -23.55
CA PHE A 56 40.30 7.91 -24.41
C PHE A 56 40.64 6.60 -25.11
N PHE A 57 41.89 6.45 -25.56
CA PHE A 57 42.40 5.21 -26.16
C PHE A 57 42.48 4.07 -25.15
N ILE A 58 42.87 4.35 -23.90
CA ILE A 58 42.85 3.37 -22.79
C ILE A 58 41.41 2.93 -22.49
N GLN A 59 40.44 3.85 -22.48
CA GLN A 59 39.03 3.50 -22.27
C GLN A 59 38.47 2.63 -23.42
N ILE A 60 38.85 2.91 -24.67
CA ILE A 60 38.49 2.08 -25.83
C ILE A 60 39.14 0.69 -25.73
N LEU A 61 40.43 0.62 -25.36
CA LEU A 61 41.12 -0.66 -25.16
C LEU A 61 40.50 -1.48 -24.03
N LEU A 62 40.07 -0.86 -22.93
CA LEU A 62 39.35 -1.54 -21.86
C LEU A 62 37.99 -2.07 -22.33
N LEU A 63 37.25 -1.29 -23.12
CA LEU A 63 35.98 -1.71 -23.74
C LEU A 63 36.13 -2.85 -24.75
N LEU A 64 37.22 -2.86 -25.52
CA LEU A 64 37.54 -3.93 -26.47
C LEU A 64 38.09 -5.16 -25.76
N ALA A 65 38.87 -5.01 -24.70
CA ALA A 65 39.33 -6.11 -23.84
C ALA A 65 38.14 -6.79 -23.12
N LEU A 66 37.15 -6.01 -22.67
CA LEU A 66 35.87 -6.52 -22.14
C LEU A 66 35.04 -7.32 -23.17
N ARG A 67 35.24 -7.09 -24.48
CA ARG A 67 34.61 -7.86 -25.57
C ARG A 67 35.42 -9.10 -25.99
N SER A 68 36.69 -9.19 -25.58
CA SER A 68 37.62 -10.26 -25.98
C SER A 68 37.74 -11.39 -24.94
N ILE A 69 37.06 -11.26 -23.80
CA ILE A 69 36.87 -12.37 -22.87
C ILE A 69 35.83 -13.31 -23.48
N PRO A 70 36.12 -14.62 -23.67
CA PRO A 70 35.11 -15.56 -24.09
C PRO A 70 33.94 -15.49 -23.10
N ARG A 71 32.77 -15.07 -23.56
CA ARG A 71 31.53 -15.09 -22.76
C ARG A 71 31.11 -16.54 -22.57
N SER A 72 31.80 -17.24 -21.68
CA SER A 72 31.28 -18.37 -20.91
C SER A 72 30.96 -17.88 -19.51
N PHE A 73 30.19 -16.80 -19.42
CA PHE A 73 29.43 -16.47 -18.22
C PHE A 73 27.98 -16.41 -18.66
N HIS A 74 27.34 -17.58 -18.67
CA HIS A 74 25.92 -17.64 -18.38
C HIS A 74 25.73 -16.99 -17.01
N HIS A 75 25.38 -15.70 -16.98
CA HIS A 75 24.58 -15.21 -15.88
C HIS A 75 23.25 -15.97 -15.96
N ARG A 76 23.18 -17.12 -15.29
CA ARG A 76 21.92 -17.56 -14.72
C ARG A 76 21.49 -16.40 -13.83
N LEU A 77 20.48 -15.66 -14.26
CA LEU A 77 19.53 -15.10 -13.31
C LEU A 77 19.08 -16.30 -12.47
N HIS A 78 19.67 -16.45 -11.29
CA HIS A 78 19.06 -17.24 -10.24
C HIS A 78 17.83 -16.46 -9.80
N HIS A 79 16.74 -16.62 -10.57
CA HIS A 79 15.45 -16.75 -9.95
C HIS A 79 15.61 -17.87 -8.93
N PHE A 80 15.68 -17.50 -7.65
CA PHE A 80 15.39 -18.47 -6.61
C PHE A 80 13.96 -18.95 -6.88
N PRO A 81 13.74 -20.24 -7.20
CA PRO A 81 12.39 -20.76 -7.16
C PRO A 81 11.91 -20.65 -5.70
N ALA A 82 10.64 -20.31 -5.52
CA ALA A 82 9.95 -20.54 -4.27
C ALA A 82 10.26 -21.97 -3.76
N PRO A 83 10.35 -22.19 -2.43
CA PRO A 83 10.64 -23.50 -1.90
C PRO A 83 9.64 -24.51 -2.49
N VAL A 84 10.19 -25.50 -3.20
CA VAL A 84 9.44 -26.59 -3.80
C VAL A 84 8.83 -27.37 -2.64
N ASN A 85 7.52 -27.25 -2.46
CA ASN A 85 6.75 -28.23 -1.70
C ASN A 85 7.02 -29.60 -2.33
N ALA A 86 7.69 -30.48 -1.58
CA ALA A 86 7.84 -31.86 -1.97
C ALA A 86 6.43 -32.48 -2.10
N HIS A 87 6.01 -32.70 -3.34
CA HIS A 87 4.86 -33.55 -3.64
C HIS A 87 5.18 -34.98 -3.21
N HIS A 88 4.74 -35.36 -2.02
CA HIS A 88 4.52 -36.76 -1.71
C HIS A 88 3.33 -37.24 -2.55
N HIS A 89 3.64 -37.91 -3.66
CA HIS A 89 2.69 -38.78 -4.35
C HIS A 89 2.35 -39.95 -3.42
N LEU A 90 1.24 -39.81 -2.68
CA LEU A 90 0.53 -40.94 -2.11
C LEU A 90 -0.59 -41.31 -3.08
N THR A 91 -0.36 -42.41 -3.80
CA THR A 91 -1.37 -43.11 -4.59
C THR A 91 -2.49 -43.59 -3.66
N PRO A 92 -3.77 -43.25 -3.88
CA PRO A 92 -4.85 -43.79 -3.05
C PRO A 92 -5.18 -45.20 -3.54
N THR A 93 -4.60 -46.20 -2.90
CA THR A 93 -5.09 -47.57 -2.98
C THR A 93 -6.34 -47.66 -2.09
N LEU A 94 -7.52 -47.75 -2.69
CA LEU A 94 -8.77 -48.04 -1.96
C LEU A 94 -8.61 -49.39 -1.25
N THR A 95 -8.44 -49.37 0.06
CA THR A 95 -8.67 -50.51 0.93
C THR A 95 -9.77 -50.13 1.91
N THR A 96 -10.95 -50.68 1.64
CA THR A 96 -12.13 -50.58 2.49
C THR A 96 -11.84 -51.30 3.81
N THR A 97 -11.57 -50.53 4.86
CA THR A 97 -11.54 -51.06 6.22
C THR A 97 -12.46 -50.23 7.09
N THR A 98 -13.63 -50.79 7.38
CA THR A 98 -14.59 -50.33 8.38
C THR A 98 -13.92 -50.36 9.75
N ALA A 99 -13.64 -49.18 10.32
CA ALA A 99 -13.21 -49.05 11.71
C ALA A 99 -14.09 -48.01 12.42
N SER A 100 -14.69 -48.49 13.50
CA SER A 100 -15.63 -47.83 14.40
C SER A 100 -15.12 -46.50 14.95
N ILE A 101 -15.99 -45.48 14.89
CA ILE A 101 -15.78 -44.18 15.51
C ILE A 101 -15.87 -44.34 17.03
N SER A 102 -14.72 -44.37 17.70
CA SER A 102 -14.63 -44.01 19.10
C SER A 102 -14.37 -42.51 19.18
N ALA A 103 -15.27 -41.81 19.86
CA ALA A 103 -15.16 -40.39 20.15
C ALA A 103 -13.93 -40.13 21.04
N SER A 104 -12.78 -39.87 20.40
CA SER A 104 -11.63 -39.27 21.06
C SER A 104 -11.76 -37.76 20.91
N THR A 105 -11.95 -37.09 22.04
CA THR A 105 -11.78 -35.64 22.19
C THR A 105 -10.51 -35.19 21.49
N VAL A 106 -10.66 -34.48 20.36
CA VAL A 106 -9.56 -33.76 19.72
C VAL A 106 -9.17 -32.65 20.68
N LYS A 107 -8.13 -32.86 21.48
CA LYS A 107 -7.38 -31.75 22.07
C LYS A 107 -6.85 -30.95 20.88
N VAL A 108 -7.38 -29.76 20.68
CA VAL A 108 -6.75 -28.76 19.80
C VAL A 108 -5.36 -28.54 20.37
N GLU A 109 -4.33 -29.03 19.70
CA GLU A 109 -2.95 -28.81 20.12
C GLU A 109 -2.66 -27.31 20.06
N THR A 110 -2.52 -26.75 21.25
CA THR A 110 -2.16 -25.35 21.54
C THR A 110 -0.68 -25.10 21.29
N THR A 111 -0.15 -25.51 20.14
CA THR A 111 1.28 -25.36 19.84
C THR A 111 1.51 -24.12 19.01
N CYS A 112 2.32 -23.20 19.54
CA CYS A 112 2.89 -22.09 18.81
C CYS A 112 4.03 -22.58 17.93
N GLU A 113 3.66 -23.20 16.80
CA GLU A 113 4.54 -23.96 15.90
C GLU A 113 5.84 -23.22 15.53
N PHE A 114 5.72 -21.90 15.31
CA PHE A 114 6.82 -21.04 14.89
C PHE A 114 7.51 -20.30 16.03
N GLY A 115 7.02 -20.40 17.27
CA GLY A 115 7.61 -19.76 18.45
C GLY A 115 6.66 -18.82 19.20
N GLU A 116 7.18 -18.22 20.27
CA GLU A 116 6.44 -17.28 21.13
C GLU A 116 6.90 -15.83 20.91
N ILE A 117 6.04 -14.88 21.30
CA ILE A 117 6.28 -13.45 21.15
C ILE A 117 6.32 -12.80 22.53
N PHE A 118 7.38 -12.06 22.81
CA PHE A 118 7.40 -11.16 23.95
C PHE A 118 7.00 -9.75 23.51
N VAL A 119 6.05 -9.14 24.20
CA VAL A 119 5.60 -7.77 23.94
C VAL A 119 6.28 -6.84 24.95
N TYR A 120 7.03 -5.85 24.47
CA TYR A 120 7.65 -4.87 25.35
C TYR A 120 6.63 -3.95 26.03
N ASP A 121 6.87 -3.67 27.30
CA ASP A 121 6.15 -2.62 28.04
C ASP A 121 6.85 -1.26 27.82
N LEU A 122 6.44 -0.56 26.77
CA LEU A 122 7.02 0.74 26.39
C LEU A 122 6.53 1.87 27.31
N PRO A 123 7.31 2.96 27.48
CA PRO A 123 6.80 4.20 28.05
C PRO A 123 5.51 4.65 27.36
N SER A 124 4.49 5.00 28.14
CA SER A 124 3.13 5.32 27.64
C SER A 124 3.09 6.41 26.58
N ALA A 125 4.06 7.33 26.60
CA ALA A 125 4.26 8.38 25.60
C ALA A 125 4.46 7.85 24.17
N LEU A 126 4.81 6.57 24.01
CA LEU A 126 4.98 5.91 22.72
C LEU A 126 3.73 5.17 22.22
N ASN A 127 2.68 5.04 23.05
CA ASN A 127 1.46 4.32 22.68
C ASN A 127 0.19 4.91 23.31
N HIS A 128 -0.17 4.53 24.54
CA HIS A 128 -1.43 4.84 25.18
C HIS A 128 -1.67 6.35 25.33
N GLU A 129 -0.63 7.14 25.61
CA GLU A 129 -0.76 8.60 25.71
C GLU A 129 -1.10 9.25 24.36
N LEU A 130 -0.59 8.70 23.25
CA LEU A 130 -0.96 9.17 21.90
C LEU A 130 -2.44 8.94 21.62
N VAL A 131 -2.99 7.80 22.06
CA VAL A 131 -4.43 7.51 21.93
C VAL A 131 -5.26 8.35 22.87
N ASN A 132 -4.83 8.57 24.12
CA ASN A 132 -5.52 9.42 25.07
C ASN A 132 -5.57 10.89 24.60
N ASN A 133 -4.54 11.33 23.87
CA ASN A 133 -4.44 12.67 23.27
C ASN A 133 -4.86 12.66 21.79
N CYS A 134 -5.80 11.80 21.40
CA CYS A 134 -6.25 11.60 20.02
C CYS A 134 -6.77 12.86 19.31
N ASP A 135 -7.20 13.87 20.05
CA ASP A 135 -7.61 15.17 19.51
C ASP A 135 -6.44 15.96 18.91
N GLU A 136 -5.21 15.68 19.34
CA GLU A 136 -4.01 16.40 18.91
C GLU A 136 -3.27 15.73 17.75
N LEU A 137 -3.69 14.53 17.33
CA LEU A 137 -2.98 13.73 16.33
C LEU A 137 -3.14 14.23 14.89
N ASN A 138 -4.10 15.13 14.66
CA ASN A 138 -4.39 15.66 13.32
C ASN A 138 -4.77 17.15 13.43
N PRO A 139 -4.15 18.03 12.61
CA PRO A 139 -4.39 19.48 12.70
C PRO A 139 -5.77 19.95 12.23
N TRP A 140 -6.56 19.10 11.56
CA TRP A 140 -7.86 19.49 10.99
C TRP A 140 -9.06 18.99 11.77
N SER A 141 -8.95 17.81 12.40
CA SER A 141 -10.06 17.19 13.12
C SER A 141 -9.54 16.16 14.11
N SER A 142 -10.28 15.96 15.19
CA SER A 142 -10.02 14.89 16.15
C SER A 142 -9.93 13.51 15.50
N SER A 143 -8.93 12.72 15.90
CA SER A 143 -8.81 11.32 15.50
C SER A 143 -9.48 10.36 16.49
N CYS A 144 -10.10 10.86 17.57
CA CYS A 144 -10.67 10.03 18.63
C CYS A 144 -11.77 9.10 18.15
N ALA A 145 -12.63 9.55 17.23
CA ALA A 145 -13.64 8.69 16.64
C ALA A 145 -13.00 7.50 15.91
N ALA A 146 -11.95 7.73 15.11
CA ALA A 146 -11.22 6.68 14.40
C ALA A 146 -10.51 5.68 15.34
N LEU A 147 -10.07 6.15 16.51
CA LEU A 147 -9.38 5.33 17.51
C LEU A 147 -10.33 4.68 18.54
N SER A 148 -11.62 4.98 18.50
CA SER A 148 -12.62 4.33 19.35
C SER A 148 -12.78 2.85 19.05
N ASN A 149 -13.39 2.10 19.98
CA ASN A 149 -13.56 0.63 19.88
C ASN A 149 -12.24 -0.04 19.50
N ASP A 150 -11.18 0.21 20.27
CA ASP A 150 -9.90 -0.48 20.11
C ASP A 150 -9.26 -0.32 18.72
N GLY A 151 -9.54 0.80 18.05
CA GLY A 151 -9.06 1.12 16.70
C GLY A 151 -10.00 0.70 15.57
N PHE A 152 -11.11 0.02 15.84
CA PHE A 152 -12.13 -0.29 14.83
C PHE A 152 -12.93 0.96 14.41
N GLY A 153 -12.98 1.99 15.23
CA GLY A 153 -13.77 3.19 14.97
C GLY A 153 -15.25 3.01 15.31
N PRO A 154 -16.14 3.92 14.88
CA PRO A 154 -17.57 3.82 15.15
C PRO A 154 -18.22 2.69 14.36
N VAL A 155 -19.27 2.06 14.90
CA VAL A 155 -20.09 1.09 14.16
C VAL A 155 -20.63 1.73 12.88
N ALA A 156 -20.57 0.99 11.77
CA ALA A 156 -20.95 1.50 10.46
C ALA A 156 -22.47 1.69 10.36
N SER A 157 -22.92 2.94 10.44
CA SER A 157 -24.31 3.34 10.17
C SER A 157 -24.59 3.48 8.67
N GLY A 158 -25.84 3.29 8.22
CA GLY A 158 -26.21 3.54 6.81
C GLY A 158 -25.78 2.46 5.79
N ILE A 159 -25.37 1.28 6.27
CA ILE A 159 -24.98 0.13 5.42
C ILE A 159 -25.97 -1.04 5.44
N SER A 160 -26.98 -1.01 6.31
CA SER A 160 -27.92 -2.12 6.52
C SER A 160 -28.73 -2.48 5.27
N SER A 161 -28.83 -1.58 4.28
CA SER A 161 -29.48 -1.86 3.00
C SER A 161 -28.62 -2.70 2.04
N VAL A 162 -27.31 -2.80 2.29
CA VAL A 162 -26.35 -3.47 1.39
C VAL A 162 -25.59 -4.61 2.05
N VAL A 163 -25.68 -4.75 3.38
CA VAL A 163 -25.05 -5.81 4.18
C VAL A 163 -26.14 -6.68 4.83
N PRO A 164 -25.94 -8.01 4.97
CA PRO A 164 -26.85 -8.86 5.74
C PRO A 164 -27.08 -8.36 7.16
N GLU A 165 -28.32 -8.39 7.65
CA GLU A 165 -28.72 -7.83 8.95
C GLU A 165 -27.92 -8.40 10.12
N ASN A 166 -27.69 -9.72 10.12
CA ASN A 166 -26.89 -10.45 11.11
C ASN A 166 -25.41 -10.03 11.14
N LEU A 167 -24.90 -9.48 10.03
CA LEU A 167 -23.51 -9.03 9.89
C LEU A 167 -23.34 -7.52 10.10
N ALA A 168 -24.41 -6.72 10.07
CA ALA A 168 -24.31 -5.26 10.14
C ALA A 168 -23.54 -4.75 11.38
N ALA A 169 -23.67 -5.44 12.53
CA ALA A 169 -22.96 -5.11 13.76
C ALA A 169 -21.46 -5.46 13.77
N ALA A 170 -20.98 -6.17 12.75
CA ALA A 170 -19.57 -6.49 12.53
C ALA A 170 -18.87 -5.48 11.60
N TRP A 171 -19.59 -4.44 11.14
CA TRP A 171 -19.03 -3.42 10.26
C TRP A 171 -18.78 -2.10 10.99
N TYR A 172 -17.69 -1.46 10.63
CA TYR A 172 -17.18 -0.26 11.27
C TYR A 172 -16.66 0.76 10.26
N TRP A 173 -16.66 2.01 10.69
CA TRP A 173 -16.01 3.14 10.03
C TRP A 173 -14.52 3.22 10.41
N THR A 174 -13.80 2.12 10.18
CA THR A 174 -12.39 1.93 10.49
C THR A 174 -11.54 2.91 9.70
N ASP A 175 -10.58 3.58 10.33
CA ASP A 175 -9.63 4.44 9.62
C ASP A 175 -8.49 3.62 9.02
N GLN A 176 -7.92 4.08 7.91
CA GLN A 176 -6.91 3.32 7.17
C GLN A 176 -5.52 3.29 7.85
N PHE A 177 -5.30 4.11 8.89
CA PHE A 177 -4.00 4.28 9.56
C PHE A 177 -3.94 3.71 10.99
N VAL A 178 -4.93 2.91 11.40
CA VAL A 178 -5.06 2.39 12.77
C VAL A 178 -4.39 1.03 13.00
N THR A 179 -3.65 0.51 12.03
CA THR A 179 -3.05 -0.84 12.07
C THR A 179 -2.19 -1.07 13.32
N GLU A 180 -1.51 -0.06 13.83
CA GLU A 180 -0.71 -0.12 15.06
C GLU A 180 -1.54 -0.50 16.28
N VAL A 181 -2.73 0.10 16.40
CA VAL A 181 -3.66 -0.11 17.51
C VAL A 181 -4.29 -1.49 17.41
N LEU A 182 -4.74 -1.88 16.22
CA LEU A 182 -5.30 -3.21 15.96
C LEU A 182 -4.30 -4.32 16.30
N PHE A 183 -3.05 -4.20 15.85
CA PHE A 183 -2.02 -5.18 16.14
C PHE A 183 -1.67 -5.23 17.64
N HIS A 184 -1.56 -4.07 18.29
CA HIS A 184 -1.20 -4.05 19.71
C HIS A 184 -2.29 -4.68 20.59
N ASN A 185 -3.57 -4.39 20.33
CA ASN A 185 -4.67 -5.00 21.10
C ASN A 185 -4.75 -6.52 20.89
N ARG A 186 -4.60 -6.98 19.64
CA ARG A 186 -4.62 -8.42 19.30
C ARG A 186 -3.40 -9.16 19.86
N ILE A 187 -2.20 -8.58 19.79
CA ILE A 187 -0.98 -9.29 20.23
C ILE A 187 -0.88 -9.46 21.74
N LEU A 188 -1.44 -8.54 22.53
CA LEU A 188 -1.46 -8.67 24.00
C LEU A 188 -2.24 -9.91 24.48
N ASN A 189 -3.24 -10.34 23.71
CA ASN A 189 -4.13 -11.46 24.04
C ASN A 189 -3.90 -12.70 23.17
N HIS A 190 -2.93 -12.65 22.26
CA HIS A 190 -2.66 -13.75 21.35
C HIS A 190 -2.09 -14.96 22.11
N LYS A 191 -2.55 -16.16 21.74
CA LYS A 191 -2.17 -17.43 22.40
C LYS A 191 -0.66 -17.73 22.41
N CYS A 192 0.10 -17.13 21.50
CA CYS A 192 1.55 -17.29 21.41
C CYS A 192 2.34 -16.15 22.06
N THR A 193 1.67 -15.31 22.85
CA THR A 193 2.34 -14.27 23.63
C THR A 193 2.82 -14.83 24.96
N THR A 194 4.09 -14.58 25.26
CA THR A 194 4.77 -15.08 26.46
C THR A 194 5.12 -13.94 27.41
N LYS A 195 5.08 -14.23 28.71
CA LYS A 195 5.49 -13.29 29.77
C LYS A 195 6.97 -13.40 30.11
N ASP A 196 7.62 -14.49 29.71
CA ASP A 196 9.05 -14.69 29.93
C ASP A 196 9.82 -14.41 28.64
N PRO A 197 10.60 -13.33 28.58
CA PRO A 197 11.37 -12.99 27.37
C PRO A 197 12.42 -14.05 27.00
N ASN A 198 12.78 -14.97 27.91
CA ASN A 198 13.69 -16.08 27.59
C ASN A 198 13.06 -17.14 26.67
N ASN A 199 11.72 -17.23 26.63
CA ASN A 199 11.00 -18.18 25.77
C ASN A 199 10.66 -17.58 24.39
N ALA A 200 10.93 -16.29 24.20
CA ALA A 200 10.51 -15.56 23.00
C ALA A 200 11.40 -15.82 21.79
N THR A 201 10.76 -16.11 20.66
CA THR A 201 11.37 -16.15 19.33
C THR A 201 11.34 -14.76 18.67
N ALA A 202 10.34 -13.94 19.01
CA ALA A 202 10.18 -12.60 18.48
C ALA A 202 9.88 -11.59 19.59
N PHE A 203 10.34 -10.36 19.40
CA PHE A 203 10.10 -9.24 20.31
C PHE A 203 9.29 -8.15 19.59
N TYR A 204 8.07 -7.89 20.05
CA TYR A 204 7.24 -6.84 19.51
C TYR A 204 7.49 -5.51 20.23
N ILE A 205 7.72 -4.45 19.45
CA ILE A 205 7.85 -3.07 19.93
C ILE A 205 6.51 -2.35 19.65
N PRO A 206 5.62 -2.19 20.65
CA PRO A 206 4.29 -1.59 20.46
C PRO A 206 4.32 -0.06 20.35
N PHE A 207 5.13 0.48 19.44
CA PHE A 207 5.26 1.93 19.20
C PHE A 207 4.27 2.39 18.12
N TYR A 208 3.42 3.36 18.45
CA TYR A 208 2.44 3.94 17.51
C TYR A 208 3.08 5.04 16.66
N VAL A 209 4.09 4.68 15.86
CA VAL A 209 4.93 5.60 15.10
C VAL A 209 4.15 6.41 14.06
N GLY A 210 3.13 5.81 13.44
CA GLY A 210 2.24 6.43 12.47
C GLY A 210 1.34 7.49 13.10
N LEU A 211 0.83 7.24 14.31
CA LEU A 211 0.11 8.25 15.10
C LEU A 211 1.04 9.37 15.53
N ALA A 212 2.22 9.03 16.09
CA ALA A 212 3.19 9.99 16.59
C ALA A 212 3.69 10.97 15.51
N VAL A 213 4.03 10.47 14.31
CA VAL A 213 4.47 11.33 13.20
C VAL A 213 3.31 12.09 12.56
N GLY A 214 2.10 11.50 12.56
CA GLY A 214 0.91 12.04 11.89
C GLY A 214 0.57 13.48 12.32
N LYS A 215 0.75 13.79 13.62
CA LYS A 215 0.58 15.13 14.19
C LYS A 215 1.39 16.22 13.46
N PHE A 216 2.54 15.85 12.91
CA PHE A 216 3.52 16.79 12.37
C PHE A 216 3.55 16.88 10.84
N LEU A 217 3.07 15.86 10.12
CA LEU A 217 3.24 15.74 8.67
C LEU A 217 2.66 16.92 7.87
N TRP A 218 1.57 17.52 8.35
CA TRP A 218 0.88 18.60 7.64
C TRP A 218 0.97 19.98 8.32
N LEU A 219 1.74 20.07 9.41
CA LEU A 219 2.04 21.34 10.06
C LEU A 219 3.15 22.05 9.28
N LYS A 220 2.82 23.20 8.66
CA LYS A 220 3.75 23.97 7.82
C LYS A 220 5.09 24.32 8.49
N ASN A 221 5.11 24.41 9.82
CA ASN A 221 6.29 24.83 10.59
C ASN A 221 6.89 23.70 11.44
N SER A 222 6.51 22.44 11.23
CA SER A 222 7.14 21.35 11.98
C SER A 222 8.58 21.14 11.54
N SER A 223 9.49 21.10 12.52
CA SER A 223 10.90 20.79 12.35
C SER A 223 11.15 19.29 12.17
N ALA A 224 12.28 18.95 11.55
CA ALA A 224 12.78 17.58 11.46
C ALA A 224 12.90 16.90 12.84
N LYS A 225 13.34 17.67 13.85
CA LYS A 225 13.48 17.20 15.23
C LYS A 225 12.14 16.79 15.85
N GLU A 226 11.07 17.54 15.63
CA GLU A 226 9.73 17.19 16.13
C GLU A 226 9.19 15.93 15.46
N ARG A 227 9.39 15.78 14.14
CA ARG A 227 8.97 14.59 13.40
C ARG A 227 9.69 13.32 13.84
N ASP A 228 10.92 13.46 14.35
CA ASP A 228 11.77 12.34 14.75
C ASP A 228 11.73 12.04 16.26
N PHE A 229 11.22 12.97 17.07
CA PHE A 229 11.30 12.95 18.54
C PHE A 229 10.87 11.62 19.17
N HIS A 230 9.66 11.13 18.85
CA HIS A 230 9.15 9.89 19.44
C HIS A 230 9.93 8.65 18.97
N CYS A 231 10.42 8.64 17.73
CA CYS A 231 11.25 7.53 17.25
C CYS A 231 12.62 7.53 17.94
N GLU A 232 13.23 8.69 18.18
CA GLU A 232 14.48 8.78 18.95
C GLU A 232 14.29 8.37 20.41
N MET A 233 13.16 8.74 21.02
CA MET A 233 12.80 8.30 22.36
C MET A 233 12.63 6.78 22.44
N MET A 234 11.92 6.19 21.49
CA MET A 234 11.76 4.74 21.38
C MET A 234 13.10 4.03 21.20
N LEU A 235 13.94 4.50 20.28
CA LEU A 235 15.25 3.88 20.02
C LEU A 235 16.15 3.94 21.25
N LYS A 236 16.19 5.09 21.94
CA LYS A 236 16.94 5.20 23.20
C LYS A 236 16.46 4.17 24.23
N TRP A 237 15.15 4.01 24.38
CA TRP A 237 14.59 3.06 25.34
C TRP A 237 14.85 1.59 24.96
N VAL A 238 14.69 1.23 23.68
CA VAL A 238 14.82 -0.17 23.23
C VAL A 238 16.28 -0.62 23.22
N GLN A 239 17.21 0.29 22.94
CA GLN A 239 18.65 -0.01 22.96
C GLN A 239 19.19 -0.25 24.37
N ASP A 240 18.47 0.17 25.42
CA ASP A 240 18.78 -0.17 26.81
C ASP A 240 18.30 -1.58 27.20
N GLN A 241 17.55 -2.28 26.32
CA GLN A 241 17.03 -3.62 26.59
C GLN A 241 18.06 -4.72 26.25
N PRO A 242 18.31 -5.69 27.15
CA PRO A 242 19.30 -6.74 26.91
C PRO A 242 18.93 -7.63 25.72
N TYR A 243 17.65 -7.91 25.51
CA TYR A 243 17.19 -8.74 24.39
C TYR A 243 17.32 -8.05 23.03
N PHE A 244 17.23 -6.72 22.98
CA PHE A 244 17.49 -5.95 21.77
C PHE A 244 18.97 -5.99 21.38
N THR A 245 19.85 -5.74 22.35
CA THR A 245 21.29 -5.68 22.12
C THR A 245 21.92 -7.05 21.81
N ARG A 246 21.33 -8.15 22.30
CA ARG A 246 21.77 -9.53 22.01
C ARG A 246 21.86 -9.82 20.51
N ASN A 247 20.86 -9.37 19.75
CA ASN A 247 20.69 -9.68 18.33
C ASN A 247 20.61 -8.43 17.45
N ASP A 248 21.00 -7.25 17.96
CA ASP A 248 20.98 -5.96 17.23
C ASP A 248 19.65 -5.68 16.49
N GLY A 249 18.53 -6.02 17.13
CA GLY A 249 17.18 -5.80 16.60
C GLY A 249 16.69 -6.82 15.55
N TRP A 250 17.45 -7.87 15.24
CA TRP A 250 17.09 -8.84 14.18
C TRP A 250 15.85 -9.68 14.49
N ASP A 251 15.63 -10.02 15.76
CA ASP A 251 14.46 -10.73 16.28
C ASP A 251 13.35 -9.76 16.74
N HIS A 252 13.44 -8.48 16.35
CA HIS A 252 12.48 -7.45 16.69
C HIS A 252 11.61 -7.08 15.51
N PHE A 253 10.36 -6.77 15.82
CA PHE A 253 9.44 -6.21 14.84
C PHE A 253 8.50 -5.17 15.45
N LEU A 254 7.95 -4.33 14.59
CA LEU A 254 6.90 -3.39 14.91
C LEU A 254 5.92 -3.24 13.74
N THR A 255 4.74 -2.75 14.06
CA THR A 255 3.76 -2.32 13.07
C THR A 255 3.87 -0.81 12.87
N MET A 256 3.77 -0.37 11.61
CA MET A 256 3.79 1.03 11.24
C MET A 256 2.49 1.35 10.48
N GLY A 257 1.63 2.16 11.10
CA GLY A 257 0.26 2.42 10.65
C GLY A 257 0.16 3.34 9.44
N ARG A 258 1.28 3.68 8.81
CA ARG A 258 1.36 4.53 7.61
C ARG A 258 2.24 3.90 6.54
N ILE A 259 2.28 4.54 5.38
CA ILE A 259 3.10 4.09 4.25
C ILE A 259 4.58 4.28 4.56
N SER A 260 5.45 3.39 4.06
CA SER A 260 6.91 3.42 4.30
C SER A 260 7.56 4.79 4.04
N TRP A 261 7.02 5.55 3.08
CA TRP A 261 7.52 6.87 2.71
C TRP A 261 7.35 7.95 3.78
N ASP A 262 6.41 7.78 4.72
CA ASP A 262 6.21 8.72 5.84
C ASP A 262 7.36 8.62 6.87
N PHE A 263 8.26 7.65 6.73
CA PHE A 263 9.33 7.34 7.68
C PHE A 263 10.74 7.28 7.07
N ARG A 264 10.89 7.70 5.80
CA ARG A 264 12.14 7.63 5.02
C ARG A 264 12.66 9.00 4.58
N ARG A 265 12.46 10.02 5.41
CA ARG A 265 13.02 11.36 5.18
C ARG A 265 14.55 11.26 5.06
N SER A 266 15.12 11.89 4.04
CA SER A 266 16.58 11.91 3.81
C SER A 266 17.23 13.25 4.18
N LYS A 267 16.53 14.37 3.96
CA LYS A 267 16.97 15.72 4.36
C LYS A 267 15.93 16.40 5.25
N ASP A 268 16.30 17.42 6.00
CA ASP A 268 15.42 18.07 7.00
C ASP A 268 14.18 18.74 6.40
N GLU A 269 14.32 19.23 5.17
CA GLU A 269 13.25 19.83 4.39
C GLU A 269 12.30 18.80 3.74
N ASP A 270 12.69 17.52 3.67
CA ASP A 270 11.89 16.48 3.02
C ASP A 270 10.69 16.05 3.89
N TRP A 271 9.72 15.43 3.22
CA TRP A 271 8.53 14.83 3.83
C TRP A 271 8.88 13.70 4.81
N GLY A 272 8.07 13.55 5.86
CA GLY A 272 8.12 12.40 6.76
C GLY A 272 9.09 12.53 7.93
N SER A 273 9.19 11.48 8.75
CA SER A 273 10.26 11.29 9.73
C SER A 273 11.45 10.56 9.11
N SER A 274 12.61 10.58 9.76
CA SER A 274 13.79 9.79 9.38
C SER A 274 13.83 8.42 10.06
N CYS A 275 12.75 7.99 10.73
CA CYS A 275 12.75 6.87 11.67
C CYS A 275 13.37 5.59 11.09
N ILE A 276 12.97 5.15 9.89
CA ILE A 276 13.51 3.93 9.27
C ILE A 276 15.01 4.07 8.91
N HIS A 277 15.48 5.28 8.64
CA HIS A 277 16.89 5.53 8.34
C HIS A 277 17.78 5.62 9.60
N LYS A 278 17.20 5.63 10.81
CA LYS A 278 17.99 5.62 12.05
C LYS A 278 18.66 4.26 12.24
N LEU A 279 19.90 4.25 12.74
CA LEU A 279 20.73 3.05 12.83
C LEU A 279 20.04 1.89 13.58
N GLY A 280 19.37 2.17 14.70
CA GLY A 280 18.67 1.15 15.49
C GLY A 280 17.43 0.55 14.82
N MET A 281 16.97 1.08 13.68
CA MET A 281 15.86 0.49 12.91
C MET A 281 16.33 -0.42 11.79
N ARG A 282 17.64 -0.48 11.52
CA ARG A 282 18.20 -1.14 10.33
C ARG A 282 17.80 -2.60 10.20
N ASN A 283 17.80 -3.34 11.32
CA ASN A 283 17.55 -4.79 11.33
C ASN A 283 16.15 -5.16 11.85
N VAL A 284 15.34 -4.17 12.22
CA VAL A 284 14.01 -4.40 12.78
C VAL A 284 13.02 -4.66 11.64
N THR A 285 12.27 -5.77 11.71
CA THR A 285 11.19 -6.06 10.76
C THR A 285 10.01 -5.11 10.93
N ARG A 286 9.47 -4.57 9.84
CA ARG A 286 8.45 -3.52 9.86
C ARG A 286 7.24 -3.97 9.08
N LEU A 287 6.09 -4.08 9.76
CA LEU A 287 4.80 -4.38 9.14
C LEU A 287 4.14 -3.07 8.73
N LEU A 288 4.00 -2.79 7.42
CA LEU A 288 3.48 -1.53 6.90
C LEU A 288 2.31 -1.74 5.95
N ILE A 289 1.38 -0.79 5.92
CA ILE A 289 0.26 -0.80 4.94
C ILE A 289 0.73 -0.59 3.48
N GLU A 290 1.90 0.02 3.29
CA GLU A 290 2.63 0.06 2.00
C GLU A 290 4.13 -0.12 2.28
N ARG A 291 4.74 -1.19 1.75
CA ARG A 291 6.17 -1.46 1.89
C ARG A 291 7.02 -0.78 0.82
N ASN A 292 8.29 -0.56 1.14
CA ASN A 292 9.32 -0.43 0.13
C ASN A 292 9.74 -1.84 -0.35
N PRO A 293 9.43 -2.26 -1.60
CA PRO A 293 9.74 -3.62 -2.07
C PRO A 293 11.25 -3.93 -2.16
N TRP A 294 12.11 -2.91 -2.07
CA TRP A 294 13.56 -3.06 -2.11
C TRP A 294 14.19 -3.09 -0.72
N ASP A 295 13.39 -3.03 0.33
CA ASP A 295 13.86 -3.16 1.71
C ASP A 295 13.37 -4.49 2.28
N TYR A 296 14.30 -5.42 2.52
CA TYR A 296 14.03 -6.77 3.00
C TYR A 296 13.19 -6.80 4.28
N PHE A 297 13.42 -5.83 5.17
CA PHE A 297 12.76 -5.75 6.46
C PHE A 297 11.36 -5.13 6.39
N ASP A 298 10.98 -4.49 5.28
CA ASP A 298 9.61 -4.03 5.09
C ASP A 298 8.71 -5.20 4.62
N VAL A 299 7.63 -5.43 5.35
CA VAL A 299 6.56 -6.37 5.00
C VAL A 299 5.29 -5.59 4.77
N GLY A 300 4.64 -5.81 3.63
CA GLY A 300 3.34 -5.20 3.35
C GLY A 300 2.22 -5.99 4.02
N VAL A 301 1.44 -5.35 4.87
CA VAL A 301 0.22 -5.89 5.49
C VAL A 301 -1.02 -5.19 4.92
N PRO A 302 -2.18 -5.86 4.80
CA PRO A 302 -3.39 -5.24 4.26
C PRO A 302 -3.79 -3.98 5.02
N TYR A 303 -4.29 -2.98 4.31
CA TYR A 303 -4.93 -1.84 4.95
C TYR A 303 -6.14 -2.31 5.78
N PRO A 304 -6.39 -1.75 6.97
CA PRO A 304 -7.62 -2.00 7.70
C PRO A 304 -8.85 -1.65 6.86
N THR A 305 -9.81 -2.57 6.84
CA THR A 305 -11.08 -2.41 6.12
C THR A 305 -12.23 -2.30 7.12
N GLY A 306 -13.47 -2.16 6.63
CA GLY A 306 -14.63 -1.94 7.51
C GLY A 306 -15.25 -3.20 8.11
N PHE A 307 -14.90 -4.40 7.67
CA PHE A 307 -15.53 -5.65 8.16
C PHE A 307 -14.64 -6.35 9.19
N HIS A 308 -15.16 -6.51 10.41
CA HIS A 308 -14.46 -7.07 11.55
C HIS A 308 -15.28 -8.24 12.12
N PRO A 309 -15.09 -9.47 11.60
CA PRO A 309 -15.89 -10.62 11.98
C PRO A 309 -15.74 -10.93 13.47
N ARG A 310 -16.83 -11.38 14.09
CA ARG A 310 -16.89 -11.79 15.50
C ARG A 310 -16.65 -13.29 15.69
N SER A 311 -16.76 -14.06 14.61
CA SER A 311 -16.62 -15.52 14.61
C SER A 311 -16.34 -16.01 13.19
N ASP A 312 -15.90 -17.26 13.07
CA ASP A 312 -15.71 -17.94 11.78
C ASP A 312 -17.00 -17.93 10.94
N LYS A 313 -18.15 -18.03 11.62
CA LYS A 313 -19.46 -17.96 10.99
C LYS A 313 -19.69 -16.63 10.28
N ASP A 314 -19.33 -15.49 10.88
CA ASP A 314 -19.48 -14.18 10.23
C ASP A 314 -18.67 -14.13 8.91
N VAL A 315 -17.49 -14.74 8.89
CA VAL A 315 -16.63 -14.82 7.69
C VAL A 315 -17.29 -15.64 6.60
N VAL A 316 -17.76 -16.85 6.94
CA VAL A 316 -18.42 -17.76 5.98
C VAL A 316 -19.71 -17.13 5.43
N GLU A 317 -20.53 -16.52 6.29
CA GLU A 317 -21.75 -15.83 5.87
C GLU A 317 -21.45 -14.65 4.95
N TRP A 318 -20.38 -13.89 5.21
CA TRP A 318 -19.95 -12.82 4.31
C TRP A 318 -19.46 -13.35 2.97
N GLN A 319 -18.63 -14.40 2.98
CA GLN A 319 -18.14 -15.05 1.75
C GLN A 319 -19.31 -15.56 0.90
N ASP A 320 -20.29 -16.23 1.51
CA ASP A 320 -21.49 -16.71 0.82
C ASP A 320 -22.35 -15.57 0.27
N PHE A 321 -22.49 -14.48 1.02
CA PHE A 321 -23.19 -13.30 0.56
C PHE A 321 -22.54 -12.71 -0.71
N VAL A 322 -21.22 -12.48 -0.71
CA VAL A 322 -20.53 -11.87 -1.86
C VAL A 322 -20.36 -12.84 -3.03
N ARG A 323 -20.31 -14.16 -2.78
CA ARG A 323 -20.32 -15.22 -3.79
C ARG A 323 -21.62 -15.20 -4.59
N ASN A 324 -22.76 -15.14 -3.88
CA ASN A 324 -24.09 -15.19 -4.48
C ASN A 324 -24.64 -13.82 -4.92
N ARG A 325 -23.92 -12.72 -4.65
CA ARG A 325 -24.30 -11.37 -5.07
C ARG A 325 -24.38 -11.26 -6.60
N LYS A 326 -25.57 -10.92 -7.11
CA LYS A 326 -25.76 -10.56 -8.53
C LYS A 326 -25.11 -9.21 -8.81
N ARG A 327 -24.26 -9.17 -9.84
CA ARG A 327 -23.52 -7.96 -10.26
C ARG A 327 -24.17 -7.38 -11.52
N LYS A 328 -24.43 -6.08 -11.50
CA LYS A 328 -25.14 -5.35 -12.56
C LYS A 328 -24.21 -4.62 -13.51
N SER A 329 -23.03 -4.25 -13.06
CA SER A 329 -22.04 -3.50 -13.83
C SER A 329 -20.84 -4.39 -14.15
N LEU A 330 -20.31 -4.28 -15.37
CA LEU A 330 -19.08 -4.97 -15.74
C LEU A 330 -17.92 -4.44 -14.89
N PHE A 331 -17.82 -3.12 -14.72
CA PHE A 331 -16.77 -2.54 -13.90
C PHE A 331 -17.19 -1.27 -13.20
N CYS A 332 -16.37 -0.79 -12.26
CA CYS A 332 -16.62 0.47 -11.58
C CYS A 332 -15.35 1.25 -11.27
N PHE A 333 -15.53 2.55 -11.05
CA PHE A 333 -14.50 3.42 -10.49
C PHE A 333 -15.06 4.26 -9.34
N ALA A 334 -14.51 4.08 -8.14
CA ALA A 334 -14.77 4.94 -6.99
C ALA A 334 -13.52 5.79 -6.70
N GLY A 335 -13.62 7.10 -6.89
CA GLY A 335 -12.50 8.00 -6.68
C GLY A 335 -12.76 9.43 -7.11
N ALA A 336 -11.87 10.32 -6.69
CA ALA A 336 -11.91 11.74 -7.02
C ALA A 336 -10.84 12.11 -8.06
N LYS A 337 -11.17 13.07 -8.92
CA LYS A 337 -10.20 13.72 -9.80
C LYS A 337 -9.27 14.61 -8.98
N ARG A 338 -7.97 14.60 -9.29
CA ARG A 338 -7.02 15.56 -8.71
C ARG A 338 -6.85 16.73 -9.67
N SER A 339 -7.75 17.71 -9.57
CA SER A 339 -7.80 18.88 -10.48
C SER A 339 -6.50 19.67 -10.59
N LYS A 340 -5.63 19.61 -9.56
CA LYS A 340 -4.32 20.28 -9.54
C LYS A 340 -3.20 19.49 -10.22
N ILE A 341 -3.42 18.22 -10.59
CA ILE A 341 -2.41 17.36 -11.22
C ILE A 341 -2.68 17.29 -12.71
N LYS A 342 -1.73 17.76 -13.52
CA LYS A 342 -1.77 17.60 -14.98
C LYS A 342 -1.69 16.11 -15.33
N ASP A 343 -2.50 15.68 -16.31
CA ASP A 343 -2.53 14.29 -16.81
C ASP A 343 -2.82 13.25 -15.71
N ASP A 344 -3.67 13.62 -14.76
CA ASP A 344 -4.14 12.77 -13.67
C ASP A 344 -4.83 11.51 -14.22
N PHE A 345 -4.23 10.36 -13.94
CA PHE A 345 -4.74 9.08 -14.38
C PHE A 345 -6.10 8.77 -13.75
N ARG A 346 -6.39 9.26 -12.53
CA ARG A 346 -7.73 9.11 -11.93
C ARG A 346 -8.77 9.92 -12.69
N GLY A 347 -8.43 11.13 -13.10
CA GLY A 347 -9.25 11.94 -14.00
C GLY A 347 -9.57 11.25 -15.31
N LEU A 348 -8.59 10.57 -15.90
CA LEU A 348 -8.75 9.77 -17.12
C LEU A 348 -9.71 8.58 -16.88
N LEU A 349 -9.47 7.77 -15.84
CA LEU A 349 -10.33 6.62 -15.52
C LEU A 349 -11.77 7.06 -15.22
N TRP A 350 -11.94 8.16 -14.49
CA TRP A 350 -13.26 8.72 -14.21
C TRP A 350 -13.98 9.10 -15.51
N ASN A 351 -13.29 9.77 -16.45
CA ASN A 351 -13.88 10.15 -17.73
C ASN A 351 -14.22 8.92 -18.59
N HIS A 352 -13.35 7.91 -18.63
CA HIS A 352 -13.62 6.65 -19.34
C HIS A 352 -14.87 5.97 -18.77
N CYS A 353 -14.94 5.78 -17.45
CA CYS A 353 -16.07 5.14 -16.81
C CYS A 353 -17.38 5.91 -17.03
N ARG A 354 -17.35 7.25 -16.96
CA ARG A 354 -18.53 8.07 -17.25
C ARG A 354 -19.01 7.94 -18.70
N ASN A 355 -18.08 7.84 -19.66
CA ASN A 355 -18.42 7.72 -21.07
C ASN A 355 -18.95 6.33 -21.45
N GLU A 356 -18.68 5.31 -20.64
CA GLU A 356 -19.14 3.92 -20.81
C GLU A 356 -20.19 3.58 -19.75
N SER A 357 -21.18 4.45 -19.56
CA SER A 357 -22.17 4.37 -18.47
C SER A 357 -23.10 3.15 -18.54
N ASP A 358 -23.17 2.46 -19.68
CA ASP A 358 -23.88 1.19 -19.86
C ASP A 358 -23.13 0.01 -19.20
N SER A 359 -21.81 0.11 -19.05
CA SER A 359 -20.95 -0.96 -18.53
C SER A 359 -20.23 -0.58 -17.24
N CYS A 360 -20.02 0.71 -16.98
CA CYS A 360 -19.24 1.22 -15.86
C CYS A 360 -20.06 2.05 -14.87
N ARG A 361 -19.96 1.70 -13.57
CA ARG A 361 -20.50 2.51 -12.47
C ARG A 361 -19.42 3.44 -11.90
N VAL A 362 -19.66 4.74 -11.92
CA VAL A 362 -18.74 5.75 -11.36
C VAL A 362 -19.27 6.36 -10.07
N VAL A 363 -18.40 6.49 -9.06
CA VAL A 363 -18.67 7.23 -7.83
C VAL A 363 -17.64 8.34 -7.69
N ASP A 364 -18.11 9.59 -7.70
CA ASP A 364 -17.27 10.77 -7.49
C ASP A 364 -17.06 11.02 -5.99
N CYS A 365 -15.82 10.81 -5.55
CA CYS A 365 -15.38 10.99 -4.17
C CYS A 365 -14.81 12.38 -3.86
N ALA A 366 -14.98 13.38 -4.73
CA ALA A 366 -14.43 14.73 -4.49
C ALA A 366 -15.09 15.49 -3.31
N GLY A 367 -16.23 15.00 -2.81
CA GLY A 367 -16.95 15.54 -1.65
C GLY A 367 -17.24 14.48 -0.59
N SER A 368 -18.30 14.69 0.19
CA SER A 368 -18.67 13.80 1.33
C SER A 368 -19.29 12.46 0.93
N LYS A 369 -19.54 12.21 -0.37
CA LYS A 369 -20.16 10.97 -0.85
C LYS A 369 -19.39 9.71 -0.48
N CYS A 370 -18.07 9.83 -0.32
CA CYS A 370 -17.20 8.71 0.02
C CYS A 370 -16.69 8.79 1.47
N SER A 371 -17.27 9.69 2.27
CA SER A 371 -17.00 9.78 3.70
C SER A 371 -17.76 8.70 4.46
N ASN A 372 -17.34 8.49 5.70
CA ASN A 372 -18.04 7.63 6.65
C ASN A 372 -19.52 8.03 6.76
N GLY A 373 -20.37 7.02 6.97
CA GLY A 373 -21.83 7.16 7.03
C GLY A 373 -22.56 6.85 5.72
N THR A 374 -21.84 6.39 4.69
CA THR A 374 -22.42 6.09 3.37
C THR A 374 -22.05 4.69 2.88
N SER A 375 -23.01 3.95 2.33
CA SER A 375 -22.78 2.62 1.74
C SER A 375 -22.32 2.64 0.29
N ILE A 376 -22.25 3.81 -0.35
CA ILE A 376 -22.14 3.92 -1.82
C ILE A 376 -20.89 3.25 -2.40
N ILE A 377 -19.75 3.29 -1.70
CA ILE A 377 -18.52 2.62 -2.15
C ILE A 377 -18.71 1.10 -2.08
N LEU A 378 -19.14 0.59 -0.93
CA LEU A 378 -19.37 -0.83 -0.71
C LEU A 378 -20.41 -1.38 -1.70
N GLU A 379 -21.54 -0.69 -1.85
CA GLU A 379 -22.57 -1.04 -2.82
C GLU A 379 -22.03 -1.09 -4.25
N THR A 380 -21.23 -0.09 -4.63
CA THR A 380 -20.64 -0.01 -5.97
C THR A 380 -19.72 -1.18 -6.25
N PHE A 381 -18.89 -1.59 -5.28
CA PHE A 381 -18.05 -2.77 -5.43
C PHE A 381 -18.85 -4.08 -5.38
N LEU A 382 -19.86 -4.20 -4.52
CA LEU A 382 -20.75 -5.37 -4.48
C LEU A 382 -21.49 -5.58 -5.81
N ASP A 383 -21.86 -4.50 -6.50
CA ASP A 383 -22.63 -4.54 -7.74
C ASP A 383 -21.78 -4.69 -9.02
N SER A 384 -20.44 -4.65 -8.93
CA SER A 384 -19.56 -4.58 -10.10
C SER A 384 -18.62 -5.77 -10.21
N VAL A 385 -18.49 -6.38 -11.39
CA VAL A 385 -17.60 -7.56 -11.59
C VAL A 385 -16.14 -7.20 -11.34
N PHE A 386 -15.68 -6.12 -11.96
CA PHE A 386 -14.32 -5.59 -11.82
C PHE A 386 -14.31 -4.21 -11.14
N CYS A 387 -13.25 -3.89 -10.41
CA CYS A 387 -13.07 -2.56 -9.80
C CYS A 387 -11.76 -1.92 -10.26
N LEU A 388 -11.81 -0.68 -10.75
CA LEU A 388 -10.61 0.00 -11.22
C LEU A 388 -9.80 0.56 -10.04
N GLN A 389 -8.58 0.08 -9.88
CA GLN A 389 -7.70 0.42 -8.76
C GLN A 389 -6.41 1.11 -9.23
N PRO A 390 -6.45 2.41 -9.59
CA PRO A 390 -5.24 3.19 -9.81
C PRO A 390 -4.43 3.39 -8.53
N ARG A 391 -3.25 4.00 -8.66
CA ARG A 391 -2.42 4.35 -7.49
C ARG A 391 -3.03 5.44 -6.58
N GLY A 392 -2.53 5.47 -5.36
CA GLY A 392 -2.73 6.43 -4.27
C GLY A 392 -2.14 7.82 -4.49
N ASP A 393 -1.92 8.53 -3.39
CA ASP A 393 -0.80 9.48 -3.31
C ASP A 393 0.53 8.73 -3.45
N SER A 394 0.56 7.48 -3.01
CA SER A 394 1.61 6.47 -3.18
C SER A 394 1.17 5.32 -4.11
N PHE A 395 1.78 4.12 -4.04
CA PHE A 395 1.52 3.04 -5.00
C PHE A 395 0.25 2.22 -4.70
N THR A 396 -0.11 2.06 -3.44
CA THR A 396 -1.27 1.27 -2.99
C THR A 396 -2.31 2.14 -2.27
N ARG A 397 -3.48 1.56 -1.98
CA ARG A 397 -4.62 2.18 -1.30
C ARG A 397 -5.48 1.12 -0.61
N ARG A 398 -6.12 1.49 0.51
CA ARG A 398 -7.18 0.69 1.15
C ARG A 398 -8.26 0.18 0.19
N SER A 399 -8.64 0.98 -0.80
CA SER A 399 -9.72 0.66 -1.74
C SER A 399 -9.52 -0.67 -2.50
N ILE A 400 -8.29 -1.16 -2.65
CA ILE A 400 -8.02 -2.48 -3.26
C ILE A 400 -8.62 -3.58 -2.39
N PHE A 401 -8.42 -3.51 -1.08
CA PHE A 401 -8.95 -4.47 -0.11
C PHE A 401 -10.46 -4.31 0.07
N ASP A 402 -10.99 -3.08 0.12
CA ASP A 402 -12.46 -2.87 0.15
C ASP A 402 -13.15 -3.49 -1.08
N CYS A 403 -12.50 -3.41 -2.25
CA CYS A 403 -12.99 -4.05 -3.47
C CYS A 403 -12.97 -5.58 -3.40
N MET A 404 -11.86 -6.17 -2.94
CA MET A 404 -11.72 -7.62 -2.82
C MET A 404 -12.67 -8.20 -1.76
N ILE A 405 -12.87 -7.51 -0.63
CA ILE A 405 -13.85 -7.90 0.40
C ILE A 405 -15.26 -7.89 -0.15
N ALA A 406 -15.59 -6.96 -1.05
CA ALA A 406 -16.87 -6.96 -1.76
C ALA A 406 -16.96 -8.04 -2.86
N GLY A 407 -15.96 -8.92 -3.02
CA GLY A 407 -15.91 -10.00 -4.02
C GLY A 407 -15.72 -9.52 -5.47
N SER A 408 -15.29 -8.27 -5.66
CA SER A 408 -15.01 -7.68 -6.98
C SER A 408 -13.55 -7.90 -7.35
N ILE A 409 -13.27 -8.12 -8.64
CA ILE A 409 -11.92 -8.41 -9.13
C ILE A 409 -11.16 -7.08 -9.33
N PRO A 410 -10.01 -6.86 -8.66
CA PRO A 410 -9.22 -5.65 -8.86
C PRO A 410 -8.58 -5.57 -10.25
N VAL A 411 -8.74 -4.41 -10.88
CA VAL A 411 -8.03 -4.03 -12.11
C VAL A 411 -6.90 -3.06 -11.74
N LEU A 412 -5.67 -3.53 -11.90
CA LEU A 412 -4.45 -2.83 -11.49
C LEU A 412 -3.74 -2.20 -12.68
N PHE A 413 -3.14 -1.04 -12.46
CA PHE A 413 -2.45 -0.26 -13.50
C PHE A 413 -0.96 -0.04 -13.24
N TRP A 414 -0.48 -0.51 -12.08
CA TRP A 414 0.93 -0.60 -11.71
C TRP A 414 1.16 -1.94 -11.01
N LYS A 415 2.17 -2.71 -11.43
CA LYS A 415 2.50 -4.00 -10.77
C LYS A 415 2.78 -3.80 -9.27
N ARG A 416 3.50 -2.73 -8.96
CA ARG A 416 3.82 -2.30 -7.59
C ARG A 416 2.61 -2.00 -6.71
N THR A 417 1.40 -1.82 -7.26
CA THR A 417 0.22 -1.56 -6.44
C THR A 417 -0.14 -2.75 -5.54
N ALA A 418 0.15 -3.98 -5.96
CA ALA A 418 -0.18 -5.18 -5.18
C ALA A 418 0.90 -6.27 -5.25
N TYR A 419 1.41 -6.56 -6.44
CA TYR A 419 2.26 -7.75 -6.69
C TYR A 419 3.59 -7.69 -5.95
N ASP A 420 4.14 -6.48 -5.80
CA ASP A 420 5.39 -6.27 -5.08
C ASP A 420 5.16 -5.85 -3.60
N GLN A 421 3.93 -5.92 -3.10
CA GLN A 421 3.55 -5.35 -1.79
C GLN A 421 3.17 -6.42 -0.76
N TYR A 422 2.25 -7.32 -1.10
CA TYR A 422 1.52 -8.13 -0.11
C TYR A 422 1.74 -9.63 -0.31
N GLU A 423 2.99 -10.04 -0.44
CA GLU A 423 3.40 -11.41 -0.75
C GLU A 423 2.81 -12.46 0.20
N TRP A 424 2.68 -12.15 1.49
CA TRP A 424 2.11 -13.07 2.49
C TRP A 424 0.58 -13.18 2.40
N PHE A 425 -0.08 -12.19 1.79
CA PHE A 425 -1.53 -12.01 1.87
C PHE A 425 -2.23 -12.23 0.54
N LEU A 426 -1.55 -12.06 -0.60
CA LEU A 426 -2.13 -12.21 -1.92
C LEU A 426 -1.72 -13.55 -2.58
N PRO A 427 -2.53 -14.06 -3.52
CA PRO A 427 -2.15 -15.24 -4.30
C PRO A 427 -0.85 -15.00 -5.06
N ALA A 428 0.00 -16.03 -5.14
CA ALA A 428 1.28 -15.97 -5.86
C ALA A 428 1.12 -15.75 -7.37
N GLU A 429 -0.04 -16.10 -7.93
CA GLU A 429 -0.40 -15.97 -9.34
C GLU A 429 -1.28 -14.72 -9.54
N PRO A 430 -0.74 -13.58 -10.01
CA PRO A 430 -1.49 -12.33 -10.14
C PRO A 430 -2.80 -12.44 -10.94
N GLU A 431 -2.74 -13.18 -12.04
CA GLU A 431 -3.85 -13.39 -12.98
C GLU A 431 -4.98 -14.23 -12.36
N SER A 432 -4.71 -14.92 -11.25
CA SER A 432 -5.73 -15.71 -10.56
C SER A 432 -6.75 -14.87 -9.80
N TYR A 433 -6.45 -13.61 -9.49
CA TYR A 433 -7.32 -12.76 -8.66
C TYR A 433 -7.46 -11.33 -9.18
N SER A 434 -6.72 -10.94 -10.22
CA SER A 434 -6.68 -9.56 -10.69
C SER A 434 -6.48 -9.46 -12.20
N VAL A 435 -6.83 -8.31 -12.76
CA VAL A 435 -6.53 -7.96 -14.16
C VAL A 435 -5.48 -6.85 -14.15
N PHE A 436 -4.40 -7.02 -14.91
CA PHE A 436 -3.43 -5.95 -15.13
C PHE A 436 -3.65 -5.28 -16.49
N ILE A 437 -3.71 -3.95 -16.50
CA ILE A 437 -3.73 -3.14 -17.73
C ILE A 437 -2.66 -2.06 -17.60
N ASP A 438 -1.70 -2.02 -18.53
CA ASP A 438 -0.63 -1.01 -18.43
C ASP A 438 -1.22 0.41 -18.55
N ARG A 439 -0.93 1.26 -17.56
CA ARG A 439 -1.45 2.63 -17.54
C ARG A 439 -1.14 3.42 -18.81
N ASN A 440 0.01 3.15 -19.45
CA ASN A 440 0.47 3.91 -20.60
C ASN A 440 -0.33 3.50 -21.84
N GLU A 441 -0.72 2.24 -21.95
CA GLU A 441 -1.62 1.78 -23.01
C GLU A 441 -3.01 2.41 -22.88
N VAL A 442 -3.51 2.55 -21.65
CA VAL A 442 -4.75 3.27 -21.37
C VAL A 442 -4.61 4.77 -21.70
N LYS A 443 -3.51 5.41 -21.28
CA LYS A 443 -3.24 6.83 -21.56
C LYS A 443 -3.10 7.14 -23.05
N ASN A 444 -2.46 6.25 -23.79
CA ASN A 444 -2.21 6.42 -25.22
C ASN A 444 -3.39 5.95 -26.08
N GLY A 445 -4.44 5.39 -25.47
CA GLY A 445 -5.63 4.89 -26.17
C GLY A 445 -5.43 3.58 -26.92
N THR A 446 -4.29 2.89 -26.75
CA THR A 446 -4.02 1.59 -27.38
C THR A 446 -4.74 0.44 -26.68
N ALA A 447 -5.10 0.61 -25.40
CA ALA A 447 -5.97 -0.31 -24.66
C ALA A 447 -7.26 0.38 -24.21
N SER A 448 -8.40 -0.20 -24.59
CA SER A 448 -9.70 0.14 -23.99
C SER A 448 -9.94 -0.79 -22.81
N ILE A 449 -10.24 -0.21 -21.64
CA ILE A 449 -10.46 -0.95 -20.39
C ILE A 449 -11.62 -1.94 -20.59
N ARG A 450 -12.78 -1.48 -21.06
CA ARG A 450 -13.93 -2.34 -21.34
C ARG A 450 -13.59 -3.48 -22.30
N LYS A 451 -12.94 -3.19 -23.44
CA LYS A 451 -12.56 -4.23 -24.41
C LYS A 451 -11.60 -5.27 -23.85
N VAL A 452 -10.79 -4.92 -22.85
CA VAL A 452 -9.92 -5.88 -22.15
C VAL A 452 -10.77 -6.74 -21.21
N LEU A 453 -11.67 -6.13 -20.44
CA LEU A 453 -12.51 -6.83 -19.47
C LEU A 453 -13.56 -7.75 -20.13
N GLU A 454 -14.09 -7.37 -21.28
CA GLU A 454 -15.04 -8.18 -22.07
C GLU A 454 -14.41 -9.44 -22.71
N ARG A 455 -13.07 -9.58 -22.67
CA ARG A 455 -12.40 -10.78 -23.18
C ARG A 455 -12.45 -11.95 -22.21
N TYR A 456 -12.69 -11.68 -20.93
CA TYR A 456 -12.78 -12.73 -19.92
C TYR A 456 -14.13 -13.42 -20.04
N SER A 457 -14.11 -14.74 -20.17
CA SER A 457 -15.31 -15.57 -20.11
C SER A 457 -15.93 -15.55 -18.71
N GLU A 458 -17.22 -15.85 -18.62
CA GLU A 458 -17.91 -16.02 -17.34
C GLU A 458 -17.23 -17.04 -16.42
N ASP A 459 -16.65 -18.10 -17.01
CA ASP A 459 -15.90 -19.11 -16.25
C ASP A 459 -14.57 -18.59 -15.70
N GLU A 460 -13.84 -17.76 -16.46
CA GLU A 460 -12.64 -17.08 -15.95
C GLU A 460 -12.99 -16.10 -14.83
N ILE A 461 -14.02 -15.28 -15.03
CA ILE A 461 -14.52 -14.34 -14.03
C ILE A 461 -14.92 -15.07 -12.75
N ARG A 462 -15.66 -16.18 -12.87
CA ARG A 462 -16.07 -17.00 -11.73
C ARG A 462 -14.88 -17.55 -10.95
N ARG A 463 -13.86 -18.09 -11.64
CA ARG A 463 -12.63 -18.59 -10.99
C ARG A 463 -11.87 -17.47 -10.28
N MET A 464 -11.70 -16.32 -10.93
CA MET A 464 -11.02 -15.17 -10.33
C MET A 464 -11.74 -14.65 -9.09
N ARG A 465 -13.07 -14.56 -9.16
CA ARG A 465 -13.89 -14.15 -8.01
C ARG A 465 -13.80 -15.15 -6.87
N GLU A 466 -13.85 -16.45 -7.14
CA GLU A 466 -13.72 -17.46 -6.09
C GLU A 466 -12.36 -17.36 -5.40
N ARG A 467 -11.27 -17.14 -6.16
CA ARG A 467 -9.94 -16.89 -5.60
C ARG A 467 -9.90 -15.63 -4.73
N VAL A 468 -10.56 -14.54 -5.14
CA VAL A 468 -10.70 -13.33 -4.30
C VAL A 468 -11.45 -13.65 -3.00
N ILE A 469 -12.56 -14.38 -3.09
CA ILE A 469 -13.42 -14.72 -1.94
C ILE A 469 -12.70 -15.63 -0.95
N GLU A 470 -11.99 -16.65 -1.45
CA GLU A 470 -11.13 -17.55 -0.67
C GLU A 470 -10.13 -16.77 0.19
N TYR A 471 -9.57 -15.69 -0.35
CA TYR A 471 -8.55 -14.89 0.30
C TYR A 471 -9.09 -13.77 1.22
N ILE A 472 -10.40 -13.50 1.21
CA ILE A 472 -11.03 -12.49 2.07
C ILE A 472 -10.53 -12.53 3.52
N PRO A 473 -10.49 -13.69 4.21
CA PRO A 473 -10.08 -13.73 5.62
C PRO A 473 -8.70 -13.10 5.87
N LYS A 474 -7.77 -13.26 4.92
CA LYS A 474 -6.40 -12.73 5.01
C LYS A 474 -6.33 -11.21 4.92
N PHE A 475 -7.44 -10.53 4.64
CA PHE A 475 -7.54 -9.06 4.59
C PHE A 475 -8.33 -8.49 5.77
N LEU A 476 -8.98 -9.34 6.56
CA LEU A 476 -9.81 -8.94 7.69
C LEU A 476 -8.97 -8.84 8.96
N TYR A 477 -9.43 -8.01 9.88
CA TYR A 477 -8.92 -7.96 11.25
C TYR A 477 -10.09 -8.34 12.15
N ALA A 478 -10.04 -9.50 12.80
CA ALA A 478 -11.15 -9.99 13.60
C ALA A 478 -11.35 -9.14 14.86
N ARG A 479 -12.60 -9.10 15.33
CA ARG A 479 -12.96 -8.33 16.53
C ARG A 479 -12.52 -8.97 17.84
N PRO A 480 -12.64 -10.30 18.05
CA PRO A 480 -12.20 -10.92 19.30
C PRO A 480 -10.69 -10.78 19.47
N ASP A 481 -10.26 -10.46 20.69
CA ASP A 481 -8.85 -10.25 21.00
C ASP A 481 -8.03 -11.55 20.87
N GLU A 482 -8.63 -12.70 21.19
CA GLU A 482 -8.02 -14.03 21.01
C GLU A 482 -8.02 -14.48 19.54
N GLY A 483 -8.90 -13.91 18.73
CA GLY A 483 -9.03 -14.17 17.30
C GLY A 483 -10.17 -15.10 16.94
N LEU A 484 -10.15 -15.53 15.69
CA LEU A 484 -11.09 -16.52 15.17
C LEU A 484 -10.67 -17.94 15.56
N GLU A 485 -11.60 -18.88 15.55
CA GLU A 485 -11.37 -20.23 16.10
C GLU A 485 -10.46 -21.06 15.18
N THR A 486 -10.78 -21.07 13.88
CA THR A 486 -10.07 -21.89 12.88
C THR A 486 -9.53 -21.06 11.71
N ILE A 487 -10.15 -19.93 11.42
CA ILE A 487 -9.79 -19.06 10.30
C ILE A 487 -8.68 -18.11 10.72
N LYS A 488 -7.59 -18.04 9.96
CA LYS A 488 -6.51 -17.06 10.19
C LYS A 488 -6.83 -15.73 9.49
N ASP A 489 -6.87 -14.66 10.27
CA ASP A 489 -7.09 -13.31 9.77
C ASP A 489 -5.77 -12.63 9.33
N ALA A 490 -5.80 -11.35 8.95
CA ALA A 490 -4.61 -10.61 8.53
C ALA A 490 -3.56 -10.47 9.66
N PHE A 491 -3.98 -10.41 10.92
CA PHE A 491 -3.07 -10.38 12.05
C PHE A 491 -2.37 -11.74 12.20
N ASP A 492 -3.12 -12.84 12.18
CA ASP A 492 -2.57 -14.18 12.32
C ASP A 492 -1.56 -14.51 11.21
N VAL A 493 -1.88 -14.16 9.96
CA VAL A 493 -0.97 -14.33 8.81
C VAL A 493 0.31 -13.51 8.97
N ALA A 494 0.21 -12.28 9.48
CA ALA A 494 1.38 -11.43 9.72
C ALA A 494 2.29 -12.01 10.80
N ILE A 495 1.70 -12.45 11.92
CA ILE A 495 2.44 -13.01 13.06
C ILE A 495 3.12 -14.33 12.69
N ASP A 496 2.41 -15.24 12.01
CA ASP A 496 3.00 -16.47 11.50
C ASP A 496 4.15 -16.19 10.54
N GLY A 497 4.01 -15.18 9.67
CA GLY A 497 5.05 -14.76 8.73
C GLY A 497 6.31 -14.22 9.43
N VAL A 498 6.14 -13.42 10.49
CA VAL A 498 7.24 -12.90 11.31
C VAL A 498 7.96 -14.03 12.04
N LEU A 499 7.23 -14.88 12.77
CA LEU A 499 7.82 -15.98 13.53
C LEU A 499 8.55 -16.97 12.62
N ARG A 500 7.94 -17.33 11.48
CA ARG A 500 8.57 -18.20 10.49
C ARG A 500 9.86 -17.58 9.94
N ARG A 501 9.83 -16.30 9.59
CA ARG A 501 11.02 -15.58 9.11
C ARG A 501 12.15 -15.64 10.13
N PHE A 502 11.87 -15.37 11.41
CA PHE A 502 12.91 -15.39 12.45
C PHE A 502 13.46 -16.80 12.68
N LYS A 503 12.60 -17.81 12.67
CA LYS A 503 13.02 -19.22 12.78
C LYS A 503 13.86 -19.69 11.59
N GLU A 504 13.54 -19.23 10.37
CA GLU A 504 14.36 -19.51 9.18
C GLU A 504 15.74 -18.83 9.27
N GLN A 505 15.81 -17.65 9.89
CA GLN A 505 17.06 -16.91 10.09
C GLN A 505 18.00 -17.57 11.12
N GLU A 506 17.47 -18.33 12.06
CA GLU A 506 18.27 -19.13 13.00
C GLU A 506 18.95 -20.33 12.34
N GLN A 507 18.56 -20.72 11.12
CA GLN A 507 19.10 -21.91 10.48
C GLN A 507 20.56 -21.71 9.99
N PRO A 508 21.45 -22.70 10.19
CA PRO A 508 22.82 -22.63 9.71
C PRO A 508 22.89 -22.38 8.20
N GLY A 509 23.58 -21.30 7.81
CA GLY A 509 23.80 -20.96 6.40
C GLY A 509 22.80 -19.98 5.81
N TYR A 510 21.85 -19.45 6.59
CA TYR A 510 21.04 -18.31 6.18
C TYR A 510 21.95 -17.11 5.80
N ARG A 511 21.76 -16.58 4.59
CA ARG A 511 22.47 -15.40 4.08
C ARG A 511 21.43 -14.45 3.48
N TRP A 512 21.40 -13.23 4.00
CA TRP A 512 20.56 -12.14 3.49
C TRP A 512 21.36 -11.21 2.58
#